data_AF-W4GNZ4-F1
#
_entry.id   AF-W4GNZ4-F1
#
_cell.length_a   1.000
_cell.length_b   1.000
_cell.length_c   1.000
_cell.angle_alpha   90.00
_cell.angle_beta   90.00
_cell.angle_gamma   90.00
#
_symmetry.space_group_name_H-M   'P 1'
#
loop_
_entity.id
_entity.type
_entity.pdbx_description
1 polymer ?
#
loop_
_entity_poly.entity_id
_entity_poly.type
_entity_poly.pdbx_seq_one_letter_code
_entity_poly.pdbx_strand_id
1 'polypeptide(L)'
;MATQPPLPPPPLPPLPLDLVQNTEFPLVPPDESSSSQALAAMLTSIGRPAVVVGVIGDHVDAATQFANRLVGHQAFTTFSTAVTSIRVRMFYDESRNMILLLGTHAPPPDSTWSTASSVHEASVRSRRNHMQMQLLLYSSSHVLFVVHDHARVSTSQTQHFRSLSSAKHRLVHLLKQPKSSKASAAFPLAPGRSVPVTSFVFPVDTGRKLSRPQLATFCKAMESRLQVLLKPLRGGTVATVRAKDASNNNKERRLFVMDPSHVVVAVPRKLATADGDLLARMAAVLDSVSVKSPPCPLDLKHMLKPLDDEDTIGMPHAIQFATKWVDHILHDTVAIKELLPVGQWIRQFQALATLVVADNAMLFSAPTAPSSHLTNPPNDDDFVVVHGEVPYDSAMQALDVFGAFAEDQCARELAAAIKRYKLEKPDKINRSLHDARVQRTVDAFHRRLGPSNPFLAKYSRALVDACNAIWHH
;
A
#
# COMPACT_ATOMS: atom_id res chain seq x y z
N MET A 1 -25.31 -25.07 54.76
CA MET A 1 -24.60 -23.82 54.44
C MET A 1 -23.40 -24.17 53.58
N ALA A 2 -23.47 -23.94 52.27
CA ALA A 2 -22.35 -24.20 51.35
C ALA A 2 -21.57 -22.89 51.17
N THR A 3 -20.30 -22.90 51.55
CA THR A 3 -19.38 -21.77 51.41
C THR A 3 -18.94 -21.64 49.95
N GLN A 4 -19.25 -20.49 49.36
CA GLN A 4 -18.82 -20.12 48.01
C GLN A 4 -17.29 -19.92 48.01
N PRO A 5 -16.54 -20.47 47.02
CA PRO A 5 -15.10 -20.28 46.95
C PRO A 5 -14.76 -18.79 46.69
N PRO A 6 -13.62 -18.30 47.22
CA PRO A 6 -13.24 -16.90 47.08
C PRO A 6 -12.99 -16.55 45.62
N LEU A 7 -13.54 -15.42 45.18
CA LEU A 7 -13.30 -14.86 43.86
C LEU A 7 -11.79 -14.58 43.68
N PRO A 8 -11.22 -14.89 42.50
CA PRO A 8 -9.82 -14.57 42.22
C PRO A 8 -9.59 -13.05 42.30
N PRO A 9 -8.42 -12.61 42.79
CA PRO A 9 -8.11 -11.20 42.88
C PRO A 9 -8.12 -10.54 41.49
N PRO A 10 -8.52 -9.26 41.40
CA PRO A 10 -8.50 -8.54 40.13
C PRO A 10 -7.07 -8.52 39.56
N PRO A 11 -6.91 -8.62 38.23
CA PRO A 11 -5.60 -8.59 37.60
C PRO A 11 -4.89 -7.27 37.95
N LEU A 12 -3.65 -7.39 38.42
CA LEU A 12 -2.80 -6.24 38.73
C LEU A 12 -2.59 -5.40 37.47
N PRO A 13 -2.49 -4.06 37.58
CA PRO A 13 -2.13 -3.21 36.45
C PRO A 13 -0.76 -3.64 35.91
N PRO A 14 -0.59 -3.67 34.57
CA PRO A 14 0.68 -4.08 33.95
C PRO A 14 1.82 -3.18 34.42
N LEU A 15 3.01 -3.76 34.59
CA LEU A 15 4.19 -3.01 35.01
C LEU A 15 4.54 -1.96 33.92
N PRO A 16 5.24 -0.87 34.28
CA PRO A 16 5.61 0.18 33.31
C PRO A 16 6.39 -0.34 32.09
N LEU A 17 7.14 -1.43 32.24
CA LEU A 17 7.86 -2.11 31.15
C LEU A 17 6.92 -2.89 30.22
N ASP A 18 5.87 -3.50 30.77
CA ASP A 18 4.86 -4.26 30.00
C ASP A 18 3.97 -3.32 29.18
N LEU A 19 3.71 -2.11 29.68
CA LEU A 19 3.02 -1.04 28.94
C LEU A 19 3.82 -0.61 27.71
N VAL A 20 5.13 -0.46 27.85
CA VAL A 20 6.01 -0.04 26.75
C VAL A 20 6.17 -1.15 25.69
N GLN A 21 6.24 -2.42 26.10
CA GLN A 21 6.30 -3.56 25.16
C GLN A 21 5.01 -3.74 24.34
N ASN A 22 3.87 -3.27 24.84
CA ASN A 22 2.58 -3.36 24.16
C ASN A 22 2.20 -2.10 23.37
N THR A 23 3.18 -1.23 23.05
CA THR A 23 2.93 0.01 22.32
C THR A 23 3.28 -0.15 20.83
N GLU A 24 2.47 0.45 19.95
CA GLU A 24 2.83 0.53 18.52
C GLU A 24 4.10 1.37 18.30
N PHE A 25 4.94 0.91 17.38
CA PHE A 25 6.18 1.57 16.98
C PHE A 25 6.08 2.05 15.52
N PRO A 26 6.06 3.37 15.26
CA PRO A 26 6.01 3.91 13.90
C PRO A 26 7.36 3.78 13.20
N LEU A 27 7.39 3.03 12.09
CA LEU A 27 8.58 2.81 11.27
C LEU A 27 8.70 3.85 10.14
N VAL A 28 7.57 4.24 9.55
CA VAL A 28 7.52 5.22 8.46
C VAL A 28 6.34 6.17 8.68
N PRO A 29 6.55 7.49 8.75
CA PRO A 29 7.84 8.12 9.06
C PRO A 29 8.34 7.68 10.45
N PRO A 30 9.66 7.66 10.69
CA PRO A 30 10.18 7.37 12.03
C PRO A 30 9.73 8.46 13.01
N ASP A 31 9.27 8.05 14.19
CA ASP A 31 8.98 9.00 15.29
C ASP A 31 10.25 9.28 16.08
N GLU A 32 10.63 10.55 16.15
CA GLU A 32 11.81 11.02 16.88
C GLU A 32 11.54 11.32 18.36
N SER A 33 10.31 11.09 18.84
CA SER A 33 9.97 11.27 20.26
C SER A 33 10.88 10.45 21.18
N SER A 34 11.20 10.99 22.36
CA SER A 34 12.03 10.28 23.35
C SER A 34 11.44 8.92 23.76
N SER A 35 10.11 8.79 23.73
CA SER A 35 9.41 7.53 24.01
C SER A 35 9.62 6.50 22.89
N SER A 36 9.53 6.92 21.63
CA SER A 36 9.83 6.09 20.47
C SER A 36 11.30 5.64 20.46
N GLN A 37 12.24 6.53 20.79
CA GLN A 37 13.67 6.17 20.88
C GLN A 37 13.96 5.15 21.98
N ALA A 38 13.33 5.29 23.16
CA ALA A 38 13.44 4.32 24.23
C ALA A 38 12.87 2.95 23.82
N LEU A 39 11.70 2.95 23.16
CA LEU A 39 11.08 1.73 22.62
C LEU A 39 11.98 1.08 21.56
N ALA A 40 12.57 1.86 20.65
CA ALA A 40 13.51 1.37 19.65
C ALA A 40 14.76 0.73 20.28
N ALA A 41 15.32 1.35 21.33
CA ALA A 41 16.46 0.81 22.06
C ALA A 41 16.12 -0.53 22.75
N MET A 42 14.93 -0.63 23.36
CA MET A 42 14.44 -1.88 23.95
C MET A 42 14.21 -2.97 22.89
N LEU A 43 13.49 -2.68 21.81
CA LEU A 43 13.26 -3.65 20.74
C LEU A 43 14.57 -4.10 20.07
N THR A 44 15.57 -3.22 20.05
CA THR A 44 16.90 -3.53 19.51
C THR A 44 17.72 -4.43 20.43
N SER A 45 17.45 -4.43 21.73
CA SER A 45 18.10 -5.35 22.69
C SER A 45 17.49 -6.76 22.68
N ILE A 46 16.31 -6.93 22.07
CA ILE A 46 15.67 -8.24 21.89
C ILE A 46 16.47 -9.07 20.89
N GLY A 47 17.21 -10.06 21.42
CA GLY A 47 18.00 -11.01 20.64
C GLY A 47 17.21 -12.19 20.06
N ARG A 48 15.87 -12.20 20.17
CA ARG A 48 15.02 -13.30 19.69
C ARG A 48 14.66 -13.11 18.20
N PRO A 49 14.66 -14.18 17.39
CA PRO A 49 14.11 -14.13 16.04
C PRO A 49 12.60 -13.94 16.07
N ALA A 50 12.04 -13.26 15.08
CA ALA A 50 10.60 -13.02 15.01
C ALA A 50 10.04 -13.17 13.60
N VAL A 51 8.82 -13.70 13.52
CA VAL A 51 8.09 -13.83 12.26
C VAL A 51 7.25 -12.58 12.03
N VAL A 52 7.49 -11.91 10.91
CA VAL A 52 6.70 -10.77 10.44
C VAL A 52 5.40 -11.19 9.75
N VAL A 53 4.28 -10.71 10.27
CA VAL A 53 2.96 -10.77 9.66
C VAL A 53 2.57 -9.35 9.26
N GLY A 54 2.33 -9.12 7.97
CA GLY A 54 1.92 -7.84 7.42
C GLY A 54 0.41 -7.74 7.23
N VAL A 55 -0.15 -6.54 7.36
CA VAL A 55 -1.52 -6.19 7.02
C VAL A 55 -1.51 -4.91 6.18
N ILE A 56 -2.13 -4.98 5.00
CA ILE A 56 -2.46 -3.82 4.17
C ILE A 56 -3.96 -3.81 3.88
N GLY A 57 -4.53 -2.64 3.60
CA GLY A 57 -5.88 -2.57 3.10
C GLY A 57 -6.18 -1.28 2.33
N ASP A 58 -7.29 -1.32 1.61
CA ASP A 58 -7.79 -0.18 0.84
C ASP A 58 -8.35 0.92 1.76
N HIS A 59 -8.85 0.54 2.94
CA HIS A 59 -9.39 1.43 3.95
C HIS A 59 -8.60 1.32 5.27
N VAL A 60 -8.19 2.46 5.82
CA VAL A 60 -7.29 2.56 6.98
C VAL A 60 -7.91 1.90 8.22
N ASP A 61 -9.19 2.17 8.48
CA ASP A 61 -9.86 1.66 9.68
C ASP A 61 -10.06 0.15 9.58
N ALA A 62 -10.48 -0.34 8.42
CA ALA A 62 -10.66 -1.77 8.17
C ALA A 62 -9.36 -2.57 8.37
N ALA A 63 -8.25 -2.06 7.84
CA ALA A 63 -6.94 -2.69 8.00
C ALA A 63 -6.46 -2.66 9.46
N THR A 64 -6.62 -1.51 10.13
CA THR A 64 -6.19 -1.32 11.53
C THR A 64 -6.96 -2.24 12.47
N GLN A 65 -8.29 -2.30 12.33
CA GLN A 65 -9.12 -3.13 13.18
C GLN A 65 -8.94 -4.63 12.89
N PHE A 66 -8.76 -5.02 11.62
CA PHE A 66 -8.40 -6.40 11.29
C PHE A 66 -7.08 -6.81 11.94
N ALA A 67 -6.07 -5.94 11.90
CA ALA A 67 -4.78 -6.17 12.55
C ALA A 67 -4.92 -6.34 14.08
N ASN A 68 -5.68 -5.47 14.74
CA ASN A 68 -5.94 -5.58 16.18
C ASN A 68 -6.65 -6.90 16.54
N ARG A 69 -7.66 -7.29 15.76
CA ARG A 69 -8.35 -8.57 15.97
C ARG A 69 -7.46 -9.79 15.72
N LEU A 70 -6.47 -9.70 14.84
CA LEU A 70 -5.54 -10.79 14.56
C LEU A 70 -4.68 -11.14 15.78
N VAL A 71 -4.28 -10.12 16.56
CA VAL A 71 -3.53 -10.32 17.82
C VAL A 71 -4.48 -10.66 18.96
N GLY A 72 -5.68 -10.06 18.96
CA GLY A 72 -6.69 -10.24 19.99
C GLY A 72 -6.75 -9.09 21.00
N HIS A 73 -6.08 -7.97 20.74
CA HIS A 73 -6.15 -6.74 21.54
C HIS A 73 -5.87 -5.51 20.68
N GLN A 74 -6.09 -4.31 21.24
CA GLN A 74 -5.91 -3.04 20.54
C GLN A 74 -4.43 -2.67 20.44
N ALA A 75 -3.71 -3.24 19.47
CA ALA A 75 -2.28 -2.97 19.24
C ALA A 75 -2.02 -1.62 18.54
N PHE A 76 -2.89 -1.25 17.60
CA PHE A 76 -2.80 -0.03 16.80
C PHE A 76 -3.97 0.90 17.09
N THR A 77 -3.68 2.20 17.15
CA THR A 77 -4.72 3.22 17.28
C THR A 77 -5.30 3.60 15.90
N THR A 78 -6.61 3.86 15.86
CA THR A 78 -7.28 4.43 14.68
C THR A 78 -7.03 5.94 14.68
N PHE A 79 -6.36 6.44 13.64
CA PHE A 79 -6.01 7.86 13.53
C PHE A 79 -6.98 8.57 12.57
N SER A 80 -7.29 9.82 12.91
CA SER A 80 -7.95 10.76 12.01
C SER A 80 -7.14 10.93 10.71
N THR A 81 -7.85 10.95 9.59
CA THR A 81 -7.43 10.95 8.18
C THR A 81 -6.60 12.17 7.73
N ALA A 82 -6.05 12.95 8.66
CA ALA A 82 -5.48 14.26 8.39
C ALA A 82 -4.06 14.24 7.79
N VAL A 83 -3.37 13.10 7.74
CA VAL A 83 -1.99 13.03 7.23
C VAL A 83 -1.92 12.29 5.89
N THR A 84 -1.58 13.04 4.85
CA THR A 84 -1.56 12.63 3.42
C THR A 84 -0.32 11.84 3.03
N SER A 85 0.20 11.00 3.93
CA SER A 85 1.45 10.25 3.74
C SER A 85 1.28 8.76 3.98
N ILE A 86 2.26 7.98 3.52
CA ILE A 86 2.38 6.57 3.89
C ILE A 86 2.66 6.44 5.38
N ARG A 87 2.04 5.45 6.00
CA ARG A 87 2.33 5.08 7.39
C ARG A 87 2.56 3.58 7.50
N VAL A 88 3.73 3.23 8.02
CA VAL A 88 4.05 1.84 8.37
C VAL A 88 4.33 1.78 9.86
N ARG A 89 3.54 0.98 10.58
CA ARG A 89 3.60 0.81 12.03
C ARG A 89 3.85 -0.64 12.39
N MET A 90 4.50 -0.86 13.51
CA MET A 90 4.91 -2.18 13.98
C MET A 90 4.38 -2.42 15.38
N PHE A 91 4.02 -3.65 15.68
CA PHE A 91 3.73 -4.13 17.03
C PHE A 91 4.49 -5.44 17.23
N TYR A 92 5.14 -5.62 18.38
CA TYR A 92 5.88 -6.85 18.68
C TYR A 92 5.12 -7.65 19.75
N ASP A 93 4.70 -8.86 19.37
CA ASP A 93 4.08 -9.83 20.27
C ASP A 93 5.15 -10.80 20.78
N GLU A 94 5.61 -10.58 22.01
CA GLU A 94 6.61 -11.43 22.65
C GLU A 94 6.10 -12.87 22.84
N SER A 95 4.81 -13.04 23.12
CA SER A 95 4.23 -14.36 23.42
C SER A 95 4.26 -15.30 22.21
N ARG A 96 4.13 -14.74 20.99
CA ARG A 96 4.13 -15.47 19.72
C ARG A 96 5.43 -15.35 18.95
N ASN A 97 6.43 -14.61 19.46
CA ASN A 97 7.64 -14.20 18.73
C ASN A 97 7.30 -13.66 17.33
N MET A 98 6.34 -12.74 17.28
CA MET A 98 5.75 -12.24 16.04
C MET A 98 5.84 -10.72 15.97
N ILE A 99 6.20 -10.21 14.79
CA ILE A 99 6.09 -8.78 14.46
C ILE A 99 4.84 -8.59 13.62
N LEU A 100 3.88 -7.79 14.08
CA LEU A 100 2.75 -7.36 13.28
C LEU A 100 3.08 -6.03 12.62
N LEU A 101 3.02 -5.98 11.29
CA LEU A 101 3.35 -4.81 10.47
C LEU A 101 2.08 -4.29 9.80
N LEU A 102 1.69 -3.05 10.10
CA LEU A 102 0.50 -2.42 9.54
C LEU A 102 0.89 -1.31 8.56
N GLY A 103 0.52 -1.48 7.30
CA GLY A 103 0.71 -0.50 6.24
C GLY A 103 -0.60 0.22 5.91
N THR A 104 -0.61 1.53 6.08
CA THR A 104 -1.79 2.37 5.83
C THR A 104 -1.41 3.54 4.93
N HIS A 105 -2.36 3.96 4.09
CA HIS A 105 -2.21 5.07 3.17
C HIS A 105 -3.54 5.80 3.09
N ALA A 106 -3.57 7.08 3.44
CA ALA A 106 -4.73 7.93 3.27
C ALA A 106 -4.58 8.74 1.97
N PRO A 107 -5.55 8.68 1.04
CA PRO A 107 -5.57 9.59 -0.09
C PRO A 107 -5.69 11.03 0.43
N PRO A 108 -5.11 12.01 -0.27
CA PRO A 108 -5.20 13.39 0.15
C PRO A 108 -6.64 13.93 0.06
N PRO A 109 -7.05 14.84 0.96
CA PRO A 109 -8.43 15.32 1.02
C PRO A 109 -8.80 16.13 -0.22
N ASP A 110 -10.00 15.84 -0.76
CA ASP A 110 -10.53 16.38 -2.02
C ASP A 110 -10.64 17.92 -2.04
N SER A 111 -10.60 18.59 -0.88
CA SER A 111 -10.81 20.03 -0.73
C SER A 111 -9.58 20.91 -1.00
N THR A 112 -8.45 20.35 -1.46
CA THR A 112 -7.15 21.06 -1.47
C THR A 112 -6.66 21.56 -2.83
N TRP A 113 -7.38 21.34 -3.94
CA TRP A 113 -6.84 21.61 -5.28
C TRP A 113 -7.70 22.54 -6.12
N SER A 114 -7.06 23.58 -6.65
CA SER A 114 -7.70 24.60 -7.49
C SER A 114 -7.46 24.42 -9.00
N THR A 115 -6.51 23.57 -9.41
CA THR A 115 -6.13 23.40 -10.82
C THR A 115 -6.03 21.92 -11.24
N ALA A 116 -6.26 21.64 -12.53
CA ALA A 116 -6.11 20.30 -13.09
C ALA A 116 -4.68 19.72 -12.88
N SER A 117 -3.65 20.57 -12.96
CA SER A 117 -2.26 20.18 -12.68
C SER A 117 -2.07 19.76 -11.22
N SER A 118 -2.60 20.52 -10.26
CA SER A 118 -2.47 20.18 -8.83
C SER A 118 -3.21 18.89 -8.46
N VAL A 119 -4.39 18.65 -9.05
CA VAL A 119 -5.15 17.41 -8.86
C VAL A 119 -4.37 16.22 -9.42
N HIS A 120 -3.84 16.37 -10.63
CA HIS A 120 -3.05 15.33 -11.28
C HIS A 120 -1.79 14.98 -10.48
N GLU A 121 -0.99 15.97 -10.08
CA GLU A 121 0.20 15.75 -9.26
C GLU A 121 -0.12 15.08 -7.92
N ALA A 122 -1.21 15.49 -7.27
CA ALA A 122 -1.64 14.88 -6.02
C ALA A 122 -2.07 13.42 -6.21
N SER A 123 -2.80 13.12 -7.29
CA SER A 123 -3.18 11.76 -7.66
C SER A 123 -1.96 10.87 -7.96
N VAL A 124 -0.98 11.38 -8.70
CA VAL A 124 0.29 10.67 -9.00
C VAL A 124 1.07 10.43 -7.71
N ARG A 125 1.20 11.44 -6.85
CA ARG A 125 1.88 11.33 -5.55
C ARG A 125 1.20 10.32 -4.64
N SER A 126 -0.12 10.32 -4.58
CA SER A 126 -0.90 9.36 -3.80
C SER A 126 -0.71 7.92 -4.30
N ARG A 127 -0.78 7.69 -5.62
CA ARG A 127 -0.51 6.37 -6.21
C ARG A 127 0.92 5.89 -5.96
N ARG A 128 1.92 6.78 -6.07
CA ARG A 128 3.32 6.50 -5.75
C ARG A 128 3.47 6.09 -4.29
N ASN A 129 2.92 6.88 -3.37
CA ASN A 129 2.92 6.62 -1.94
C ASN A 129 2.31 5.23 -1.64
N HIS A 130 1.13 4.95 -2.18
CA HIS A 130 0.48 3.65 -2.01
C HIS A 130 1.36 2.48 -2.51
N MET A 131 1.98 2.62 -3.69
CA MET A 131 2.91 1.62 -4.21
C MET A 131 4.17 1.46 -3.35
N GLN A 132 4.74 2.54 -2.82
CA GLN A 132 5.90 2.48 -1.92
C GLN A 132 5.58 1.72 -0.64
N MET A 133 4.43 2.01 -0.02
CA MET A 133 3.97 1.30 1.18
C MET A 133 3.79 -0.20 0.90
N GLN A 134 3.12 -0.55 -0.21
CA GLN A 134 2.94 -1.95 -0.57
C GLN A 134 4.27 -2.64 -0.89
N LEU A 135 5.18 -1.98 -1.61
CA LEU A 135 6.49 -2.52 -1.93
C LEU A 135 7.29 -2.85 -0.66
N LEU A 136 7.23 -2.00 0.36
CA LEU A 136 7.84 -2.27 1.67
C LEU A 136 7.25 -3.54 2.29
N LEU A 137 5.92 -3.67 2.36
CA LEU A 137 5.28 -4.81 3.02
C LEU A 137 5.45 -6.12 2.25
N TYR A 138 5.36 -6.09 0.91
CA TYR A 138 5.65 -7.24 0.04
C TYR A 138 7.11 -7.70 0.07
N SER A 139 8.01 -6.86 0.57
CA SER A 139 9.45 -7.16 0.62
C SER A 139 9.94 -7.40 2.06
N SER A 140 9.10 -7.23 3.08
CA SER A 140 9.52 -7.36 4.49
C SER A 140 8.66 -8.31 5.32
N SER A 141 7.50 -8.72 4.83
CA SER A 141 6.59 -9.65 5.52
C SER A 141 6.91 -11.11 5.14
N HIS A 142 6.62 -12.05 6.05
CA HIS A 142 6.62 -13.49 5.74
C HIS A 142 5.21 -14.00 5.47
N VAL A 143 4.22 -13.47 6.18
CA VAL A 143 2.79 -13.64 5.91
C VAL A 143 2.19 -12.26 5.66
N LEU A 144 1.31 -12.12 4.68
CA LEU A 144 0.69 -10.83 4.35
C LEU A 144 -0.82 -10.98 4.17
N PHE A 145 -1.59 -10.18 4.89
CA PHE A 145 -3.03 -10.05 4.68
C PHE A 145 -3.34 -8.80 3.88
N VAL A 146 -4.14 -8.95 2.83
CA VAL A 146 -4.61 -7.86 1.97
C VAL A 146 -6.10 -7.67 2.15
N VAL A 147 -6.49 -6.61 2.87
CA VAL A 147 -7.88 -6.30 3.21
C VAL A 147 -8.53 -5.47 2.10
N HIS A 148 -9.44 -6.09 1.35
CA HIS A 148 -10.22 -5.46 0.29
C HIS A 148 -11.63 -5.13 0.76
N ASP A 149 -11.82 -3.92 1.28
CA ASP A 149 -13.08 -3.46 1.88
C ASP A 149 -14.26 -3.39 0.90
N HIS A 150 -13.98 -3.33 -0.41
CA HIS A 150 -15.02 -3.23 -1.43
C HIS A 150 -15.56 -4.58 -1.93
N ALA A 151 -15.12 -5.71 -1.37
CA ALA A 151 -15.53 -7.08 -1.78
C ALA A 151 -15.44 -7.33 -3.31
N ARG A 152 -14.53 -6.62 -3.99
CA ARG A 152 -14.37 -6.60 -5.45
C ARG A 152 -12.92 -6.88 -5.81
N VAL A 153 -12.75 -7.56 -6.93
CA VAL A 153 -11.45 -7.87 -7.54
C VAL A 153 -11.50 -7.29 -8.95
N SER A 154 -10.59 -6.37 -9.26
CA SER A 154 -10.56 -5.61 -10.51
C SER A 154 -9.35 -6.02 -11.34
N THR A 155 -9.52 -6.14 -12.66
CA THR A 155 -8.42 -6.44 -13.61
C THR A 155 -7.29 -5.41 -13.57
N SER A 156 -7.55 -4.19 -13.10
CA SER A 156 -6.50 -3.17 -12.86
C SER A 156 -5.43 -3.64 -11.85
N GLN A 157 -5.78 -4.55 -10.93
CA GLN A 157 -4.82 -5.13 -9.97
C GLN A 157 -3.71 -5.92 -10.66
N THR A 158 -3.97 -6.52 -11.84
CA THR A 158 -2.93 -7.26 -12.58
C THR A 158 -1.81 -6.32 -13.04
N GLN A 159 -2.15 -5.14 -13.58
CA GLN A 159 -1.15 -4.13 -13.95
C GLN A 159 -0.39 -3.65 -12.71
N HIS A 160 -1.11 -3.39 -11.62
CA HIS A 160 -0.53 -2.95 -10.36
C HIS A 160 0.49 -3.94 -9.79
N PHE A 161 0.17 -5.24 -9.77
CA PHE A 161 1.10 -6.29 -9.34
C PHE A 161 2.31 -6.43 -10.27
N ARG A 162 2.18 -6.21 -11.58
CA ARG A 162 3.34 -6.19 -12.49
C ARG A 162 4.27 -5.02 -12.16
N SER A 163 3.71 -3.83 -11.93
CA SER A 163 4.49 -2.66 -11.54
C SER A 163 5.22 -2.88 -10.21
N LEU A 164 4.54 -3.44 -9.21
CA LEU A 164 5.15 -3.80 -7.92
C LEU A 164 6.23 -4.88 -8.09
N SER A 165 6.01 -5.88 -8.94
CA SER A 165 7.00 -6.93 -9.23
C SER A 165 8.25 -6.37 -9.88
N SER A 166 8.11 -5.45 -10.85
CA SER A 166 9.24 -4.78 -11.51
C SER A 166 10.01 -3.91 -10.51
N ALA A 167 9.30 -3.14 -9.67
CA ALA A 167 9.91 -2.35 -8.62
C ALA A 167 10.67 -3.22 -7.60
N LYS A 168 10.08 -4.32 -7.14
CA LYS A 168 10.76 -5.30 -6.27
C LYS A 168 11.98 -5.90 -6.95
N HIS A 169 11.90 -6.22 -8.23
CA HIS A 169 13.04 -6.79 -8.95
C HIS A 169 14.23 -5.82 -8.98
N ARG A 170 13.99 -4.53 -9.21
CA ARG A 170 15.01 -3.47 -9.14
C ARG A 170 15.55 -3.28 -7.74
N LEU A 171 14.66 -3.27 -6.75
CA LEU A 171 15.03 -3.17 -5.33
C LEU A 171 16.01 -4.29 -4.94
N VAL A 172 15.70 -5.54 -5.30
CA VAL A 172 16.60 -6.69 -5.06
C VAL A 172 17.93 -6.51 -5.77
N HIS A 173 17.96 -5.93 -6.98
CA HIS A 173 19.20 -5.66 -7.69
C HIS A 173 20.06 -4.59 -6.98
N LEU A 174 19.42 -3.52 -6.48
CA LEU A 174 20.10 -2.48 -5.70
C LEU A 174 20.68 -3.03 -4.40
N LEU A 175 19.95 -3.93 -3.71
CA LEU A 175 20.40 -4.58 -2.47
C LEU A 175 21.53 -5.59 -2.66
N LYS A 176 21.78 -6.06 -3.90
CA LYS A 176 22.87 -7.00 -4.24
C LYS A 176 24.17 -6.31 -4.63
N GLN A 177 24.18 -4.99 -4.79
CA GLN A 177 25.40 -4.26 -5.15
C GLN A 177 26.42 -4.31 -3.99
N PRO A 178 27.73 -4.44 -4.27
CA PRO A 178 28.76 -4.73 -3.25
C PRO A 178 28.97 -3.65 -2.18
N LYS A 179 28.31 -2.49 -2.32
CA LYS A 179 28.29 -1.40 -1.31
C LYS A 179 27.22 -1.59 -0.23
N SER A 180 26.20 -2.43 -0.43
CA SER A 180 25.27 -2.83 0.63
C SER A 180 25.80 -4.06 1.36
N SER A 181 25.67 -4.06 2.69
CA SER A 181 26.33 -4.97 3.62
C SER A 181 26.27 -6.46 3.21
N LYS A 182 27.43 -7.12 3.22
CA LYS A 182 27.59 -8.58 2.98
C LYS A 182 26.74 -9.48 3.89
N ALA A 183 26.17 -8.93 4.97
CA ALA A 183 25.34 -9.64 5.93
C ALA A 183 23.94 -10.01 5.39
N SER A 184 23.36 -9.24 4.46
CA SER A 184 22.00 -9.52 3.94
C SER A 184 21.94 -10.76 3.05
N ALA A 185 23.06 -11.16 2.42
CA ALA A 185 23.15 -12.32 1.54
C ALA A 185 22.79 -13.65 2.25
N ALA A 186 23.03 -13.72 3.57
CA ALA A 186 22.88 -14.93 4.37
C ALA A 186 21.44 -15.19 4.85
N PHE A 187 20.53 -14.21 4.77
CA PHE A 187 19.17 -14.30 5.31
C PHE A 187 18.12 -14.11 4.19
N PRO A 188 17.54 -15.18 3.63
CA PRO A 188 16.54 -15.08 2.55
C PRO A 188 15.21 -14.47 3.02
N LEU A 189 14.91 -14.53 4.32
CA LEU A 189 13.71 -13.94 4.93
C LEU A 189 13.92 -12.49 5.40
N ALA A 190 15.09 -11.90 5.14
CA ALA A 190 15.36 -10.52 5.48
C ALA A 190 14.50 -9.51 4.70
N PRO A 191 14.25 -8.31 5.27
CA PRO A 191 13.68 -7.18 4.55
C PRO A 191 14.41 -6.91 3.22
N GLY A 192 13.63 -6.74 2.16
CA GLY A 192 14.08 -6.54 0.79
C GLY A 192 14.18 -7.82 -0.05
N ARG A 193 14.24 -9.00 0.60
CA ARG A 193 14.39 -10.31 -0.08
C ARG A 193 13.24 -11.27 0.19
N SER A 194 12.53 -11.10 1.31
CA SER A 194 11.44 -11.98 1.68
C SER A 194 10.33 -12.02 0.61
N VAL A 195 9.68 -13.17 0.48
CA VAL A 195 8.51 -13.34 -0.39
C VAL A 195 7.35 -13.81 0.50
N PRO A 196 6.37 -12.94 0.77
CA PRO A 196 5.31 -13.27 1.71
C PRO A 196 4.33 -14.29 1.13
N VAL A 197 3.79 -15.13 2.01
CA VAL A 197 2.58 -15.89 1.76
C VAL A 197 1.39 -14.95 1.97
N THR A 198 0.65 -14.68 0.91
CA THR A 198 -0.42 -13.67 0.89
C THR A 198 -1.80 -14.32 0.95
N SER A 199 -2.66 -13.79 1.82
CA SER A 199 -4.08 -14.12 1.90
C SER A 199 -4.93 -12.86 1.72
N PHE A 200 -6.03 -12.97 0.97
CA PHE A 200 -6.92 -11.87 0.66
C PHE A 200 -8.12 -11.89 1.58
N VAL A 201 -8.32 -10.80 2.32
CA VAL A 201 -9.38 -10.64 3.30
C VAL A 201 -10.47 -9.76 2.71
N PHE A 202 -11.71 -10.24 2.72
CA PHE A 202 -12.87 -9.48 2.25
C PHE A 202 -13.86 -9.27 3.40
N PRO A 203 -13.99 -8.02 3.90
CA PRO A 203 -15.13 -7.60 4.71
C PRO A 203 -16.43 -7.74 3.91
N VAL A 204 -17.40 -8.50 4.42
CA VAL A 204 -18.69 -8.75 3.75
C VAL A 204 -19.82 -8.10 4.56
N ASP A 205 -20.64 -7.27 3.91
CA ASP A 205 -21.83 -6.67 4.53
C ASP A 205 -22.89 -7.73 4.83
N THR A 206 -22.94 -8.15 6.09
CA THR A 206 -23.92 -9.12 6.56
C THR A 206 -25.06 -8.41 7.28
N GLY A 207 -26.00 -7.85 6.52
CA GLY A 207 -27.30 -7.42 7.06
C GLY A 207 -28.11 -8.58 7.65
N ARG A 208 -27.76 -9.83 7.32
CA ARG A 208 -28.22 -11.09 7.94
C ARG A 208 -27.02 -12.03 8.10
N LYS A 209 -26.97 -12.82 9.18
CA LYS A 209 -25.91 -13.82 9.45
C LYS A 209 -25.76 -14.74 8.23
N LEU A 210 -24.64 -14.66 7.52
CA LEU A 210 -24.34 -15.61 6.45
C LEU A 210 -24.10 -16.98 7.08
N SER A 211 -24.84 -17.98 6.62
CA SER A 211 -24.60 -19.37 7.03
C SER A 211 -23.21 -19.83 6.54
N ARG A 212 -22.59 -20.78 7.26
CA ARG A 212 -21.32 -21.41 6.88
C ARG A 212 -21.23 -21.79 5.39
N PRO A 213 -22.24 -22.42 4.76
CA PRO A 213 -22.20 -22.76 3.33
C PRO A 213 -22.21 -21.54 2.40
N GLN A 214 -22.90 -20.46 2.77
CA GLN A 214 -22.88 -19.21 1.98
C GLN A 214 -21.50 -18.56 2.02
N LEU A 215 -20.86 -18.54 3.19
CA LEU A 215 -19.49 -18.03 3.34
C LEU A 215 -18.49 -18.87 2.54
N ALA A 216 -18.60 -20.20 2.59
CA ALA A 216 -17.77 -21.10 1.80
C ALA A 216 -17.95 -20.89 0.29
N THR A 217 -19.20 -20.70 -0.16
CA THR A 217 -19.52 -20.41 -1.56
C THR A 217 -18.92 -19.07 -2.00
N PHE A 218 -19.03 -18.05 -1.15
CA PHE A 218 -18.41 -16.75 -1.40
C PHE A 218 -16.88 -16.86 -1.51
N CYS A 219 -16.22 -17.53 -0.56
CA CYS A 219 -14.78 -17.74 -0.60
C CYS A 219 -14.37 -18.46 -1.89
N LYS A 220 -15.07 -19.54 -2.28
CA LYS A 220 -14.80 -20.28 -3.51
C LYS A 220 -14.98 -19.43 -4.77
N ALA A 221 -16.03 -18.61 -4.82
CA ALA A 221 -16.25 -17.70 -5.94
C ALA A 221 -15.12 -16.64 -6.05
N MET A 222 -14.70 -16.07 -4.93
CA MET A 222 -13.60 -15.10 -4.88
C MET A 222 -12.24 -15.74 -5.19
N GLU A 223 -12.00 -16.96 -4.70
CA GLU A 223 -10.82 -17.77 -5.07
C GLU A 223 -10.74 -17.97 -6.58
N SER A 224 -11.86 -18.37 -7.22
CA SER A 224 -11.92 -18.54 -8.67
C SER A 224 -11.61 -17.23 -9.40
N ARG A 225 -12.14 -16.10 -8.93
CA ARG A 225 -11.88 -14.78 -9.53
C ARG A 225 -10.42 -14.37 -9.39
N LEU A 226 -9.82 -14.54 -8.21
CA LEU A 226 -8.40 -14.29 -7.97
C LEU A 226 -7.51 -15.19 -8.82
N GLN A 227 -7.85 -16.47 -8.96
CA GLN A 227 -7.09 -17.38 -9.82
C GLN A 227 -7.10 -16.95 -11.27
N VAL A 228 -8.25 -16.49 -11.81
CA VAL A 228 -8.34 -15.94 -13.17
C VAL A 228 -7.51 -14.66 -13.28
N LEU A 229 -7.62 -13.76 -12.31
CA LEU A 229 -6.90 -12.48 -12.30
C LEU A 229 -5.38 -12.65 -12.23
N LEU A 230 -4.91 -13.64 -11.47
CA LEU A 230 -3.49 -13.89 -11.23
C LEU A 230 -2.87 -14.86 -12.25
N LYS A 231 -3.68 -15.56 -13.04
CA LYS A 231 -3.21 -16.46 -14.11
C LYS A 231 -2.19 -15.79 -15.06
N PRO A 232 -2.39 -14.53 -15.53
CA PRO A 232 -1.43 -13.83 -16.38
C PRO A 232 -0.15 -13.38 -15.67
N LEU A 233 -0.06 -13.52 -14.34
CA LEU A 233 1.12 -13.16 -13.53
C LEU A 233 1.96 -14.39 -13.13
N ARG A 234 1.49 -15.58 -13.48
CA ARG A 234 2.22 -16.84 -13.25
C ARG A 234 3.46 -16.85 -14.16
N GLY A 235 4.59 -17.35 -13.65
CA GLY A 235 5.84 -17.42 -14.40
C GLY A 235 6.94 -16.46 -13.95
N GLY A 236 6.72 -15.66 -12.90
CA GLY A 236 7.77 -14.81 -12.34
C GLY A 236 7.32 -13.90 -11.21
N THR A 237 6.05 -13.48 -11.21
CA THR A 237 5.51 -12.53 -10.23
C THR A 237 4.77 -13.21 -9.08
N VAL A 238 3.87 -14.15 -9.37
CA VAL A 238 3.08 -14.88 -8.35
C VAL A 238 3.29 -16.37 -8.48
N ALA A 239 3.28 -17.07 -7.35
CA ALA A 239 3.26 -18.53 -7.30
C ALA A 239 2.26 -19.07 -6.28
N THR A 240 1.94 -20.35 -6.40
CA THR A 240 1.09 -21.08 -5.46
C THR A 240 1.93 -22.15 -4.79
N VAL A 241 2.02 -22.13 -3.46
CA VAL A 241 2.79 -23.11 -2.68
C VAL A 241 2.01 -23.46 -1.42
N ARG A 242 1.93 -24.75 -1.12
CA ARG A 242 1.33 -25.24 0.12
C ARG A 242 2.30 -25.02 1.26
N ALA A 243 1.79 -24.80 2.48
CA ALA A 243 2.63 -24.57 3.65
C ALA A 243 3.79 -25.56 3.80
N LYS A 244 3.55 -26.85 3.53
CA LYS A 244 4.56 -27.91 3.64
C LYS A 244 5.73 -27.80 2.64
N ASP A 245 5.56 -27.09 1.54
CA ASP A 245 6.55 -26.98 0.45
C ASP A 245 7.24 -25.60 0.42
N ALA A 246 7.02 -24.78 1.45
CA ALA A 246 7.42 -23.37 1.46
C ALA A 246 8.93 -23.15 1.55
N SER A 247 9.67 -24.02 2.24
CA SER A 247 11.12 -23.88 2.46
C SER A 247 11.96 -23.97 1.17
N ASN A 248 11.43 -24.59 0.11
CA ASN A 248 12.13 -24.74 -1.18
C ASN A 248 11.86 -23.61 -2.18
N ASN A 249 11.14 -22.55 -1.79
CA ASN A 249 10.53 -21.61 -2.74
C ASN A 249 11.25 -20.27 -2.94
N ASN A 250 12.54 -20.19 -2.58
CA ASN A 250 13.36 -18.97 -2.53
C ASN A 250 13.67 -18.35 -3.91
N LYS A 251 12.63 -17.87 -4.59
CA LYS A 251 12.75 -16.96 -5.74
C LYS A 251 12.43 -15.55 -5.27
N GLU A 252 13.41 -14.86 -4.73
CA GLU A 252 13.36 -13.44 -4.26
C GLU A 252 12.72 -12.47 -5.27
N ARG A 253 12.73 -12.83 -6.56
CA ARG A 253 12.12 -12.05 -7.64
C ARG A 253 10.58 -12.04 -7.62
N ARG A 254 9.95 -13.00 -6.92
CA ARG A 254 8.48 -13.09 -6.84
C ARG A 254 7.95 -12.01 -5.90
N LEU A 255 6.79 -11.47 -6.26
CA LEU A 255 6.10 -10.49 -5.43
C LEU A 255 5.51 -11.18 -4.20
N PHE A 256 4.74 -12.25 -4.39
CA PHE A 256 4.16 -13.04 -3.31
C PHE A 256 3.83 -14.48 -3.74
N VAL A 257 3.51 -15.30 -2.75
CA VAL A 257 3.09 -16.69 -2.88
C VAL A 257 1.71 -16.87 -2.26
N MET A 258 0.90 -17.79 -2.76
CA MET A 258 -0.43 -18.08 -2.22
C MET A 258 -0.52 -19.52 -1.75
N ASP A 259 -1.10 -19.74 -0.56
CA ASP A 259 -1.50 -21.08 -0.14
C ASP A 259 -2.85 -21.42 -0.76
N PRO A 260 -2.96 -22.43 -1.66
CA PRO A 260 -4.23 -22.81 -2.28
C PRO A 260 -5.32 -23.21 -1.27
N SER A 261 -4.94 -23.52 -0.02
CA SER A 261 -5.85 -23.92 1.05
C SER A 261 -6.48 -22.73 1.78
N HIS A 262 -5.83 -21.55 1.73
CA HIS A 262 -6.18 -20.38 2.55
C HIS A 262 -6.01 -19.05 1.78
N VAL A 263 -6.38 -19.05 0.50
CA VAL A 263 -6.24 -17.87 -0.37
C VAL A 263 -7.17 -16.73 0.04
N VAL A 264 -8.41 -17.06 0.41
CA VAL A 264 -9.46 -16.09 0.71
C VAL A 264 -9.97 -16.26 2.12
N VAL A 265 -10.05 -15.16 2.85
CA VAL A 265 -10.73 -15.06 4.14
C VAL A 265 -11.88 -14.08 4.01
N ALA A 266 -13.10 -14.54 4.29
CA ALA A 266 -14.26 -13.67 4.33
C ALA A 266 -14.62 -13.38 5.79
N VAL A 267 -14.61 -12.09 6.16
CA VAL A 267 -14.86 -11.63 7.53
C VAL A 267 -16.12 -10.75 7.50
N PRO A 268 -17.02 -10.80 8.50
CA PRO A 268 -18.14 -9.88 8.56
C PRO A 268 -17.65 -8.43 8.61
N ARG A 269 -18.30 -7.52 7.88
CA ARG A 269 -17.89 -6.11 7.83
C ARG A 269 -17.90 -5.48 9.22
N LYS A 270 -18.92 -5.73 10.04
CA LYS A 270 -18.94 -5.29 11.46
C LYS A 270 -17.69 -5.74 12.23
N LEU A 271 -17.19 -6.95 11.96
CA LEU A 271 -15.99 -7.48 12.60
C LEU A 271 -14.69 -7.05 11.88
N ALA A 272 -14.76 -6.32 10.78
CA ALA A 272 -13.59 -5.71 10.16
C ALA A 272 -13.56 -4.19 10.34
N THR A 273 -14.72 -3.55 10.59
CA THR A 273 -14.89 -2.09 10.56
C THR A 273 -15.55 -1.48 11.80
N ALA A 274 -16.15 -2.27 12.71
CA ALA A 274 -16.60 -1.72 13.99
C ALA A 274 -15.43 -1.59 14.97
N ASP A 275 -15.28 -0.37 15.50
CA ASP A 275 -14.31 -0.07 16.54
C ASP A 275 -14.42 -1.10 17.66
N GLY A 276 -13.28 -1.68 18.00
CA GLY A 276 -13.14 -2.57 19.17
C GLY A 276 -13.28 -1.81 20.49
N ASP A 277 -13.95 -0.65 20.49
CA ASP A 277 -14.15 0.16 21.68
C ASP A 277 -15.01 -0.60 22.68
N LEU A 278 -14.32 -1.16 23.66
CA LEU A 278 -14.90 -1.91 24.75
C LEU A 278 -15.90 -1.04 25.52
N LEU A 279 -15.69 0.29 25.59
CA LEU A 279 -16.58 1.21 26.30
C LEU A 279 -17.87 1.46 25.51
N ALA A 280 -17.80 1.70 24.20
CA ALA A 280 -19.00 1.77 23.37
C ALA A 280 -19.76 0.43 23.34
N ARG A 281 -19.04 -0.71 23.36
CA ARG A 281 -19.64 -2.04 23.48
C ARG A 281 -20.29 -2.27 24.84
N MET A 282 -19.64 -1.86 25.93
CA MET A 282 -20.20 -1.90 27.29
C MET A 282 -21.41 -0.97 27.40
N ALA A 283 -21.34 0.23 26.81
CA ALA A 283 -22.47 1.17 26.75
C ALA A 283 -23.65 0.57 25.98
N ALA A 284 -23.42 -0.07 24.83
CA ALA A 284 -24.48 -0.76 24.08
C ALA A 284 -25.10 -1.93 24.87
N VAL A 285 -24.29 -2.68 25.63
CA VAL A 285 -24.79 -3.72 26.54
C VAL A 285 -25.59 -3.09 27.69
N LEU A 286 -25.12 -2.01 28.29
CA LEU A 286 -25.83 -1.29 29.37
C LEU A 286 -27.12 -0.63 28.87
N ASP A 287 -27.13 -0.09 27.66
CA ASP A 287 -28.32 0.46 27.00
C ASP A 287 -29.35 -0.62 26.70
N SER A 288 -28.90 -1.84 26.33
CA SER A 288 -29.79 -3.00 26.17
C SER A 288 -30.40 -3.49 27.49
N VAL A 289 -29.80 -3.16 28.63
CA VAL A 289 -30.35 -3.40 29.98
C VAL A 289 -31.35 -2.32 30.38
N SER A 290 -31.26 -1.13 29.78
CA SER A 290 -31.98 0.07 30.22
C SER A 290 -33.26 0.35 29.45
N VAL A 291 -34.22 -0.60 29.35
CA VAL A 291 -35.61 -0.24 28.99
C VAL A 291 -36.67 -1.15 29.68
N LYS A 292 -37.22 -0.63 30.78
CA LYS A 292 -38.64 -0.68 31.21
C LYS A 292 -39.36 -2.05 31.30
N SER A 293 -39.34 -2.70 32.48
CA SER A 293 -40.48 -3.34 33.22
C SER A 293 -39.99 -4.41 34.23
N PRO A 294 -40.76 -4.78 35.28
CA PRO A 294 -40.26 -5.37 36.54
C PRO A 294 -40.21 -6.92 36.51
N PRO A 295 -39.91 -7.58 37.66
CA PRO A 295 -38.74 -8.42 37.85
C PRO A 295 -38.86 -9.76 37.08
N CYS A 296 -38.54 -9.77 35.79
CA CYS A 296 -38.21 -11.01 35.12
C CYS A 296 -36.76 -11.34 35.50
N PRO A 297 -36.45 -12.60 35.91
CA PRO A 297 -35.09 -12.95 36.31
C PRO A 297 -34.18 -12.64 35.14
N LEU A 298 -33.23 -11.72 35.36
CA LEU A 298 -32.18 -11.36 34.41
C LEU A 298 -31.65 -12.65 33.81
N ASP A 299 -31.91 -12.89 32.53
CA ASP A 299 -31.41 -14.07 31.84
C ASP A 299 -29.91 -13.86 31.59
N LEU A 300 -29.13 -14.04 32.66
CA LEU A 300 -27.67 -13.94 32.64
C LEU A 300 -27.08 -14.87 31.58
N LYS A 301 -27.77 -15.96 31.19
CA LYS A 301 -27.30 -16.84 30.11
C LYS A 301 -27.42 -16.18 28.74
N HIS A 302 -28.40 -15.30 28.55
CA HIS A 302 -28.55 -14.53 27.31
C HIS A 302 -27.61 -13.31 27.26
N MET A 303 -27.29 -12.72 28.41
CA MET A 303 -26.35 -11.60 28.55
C MET A 303 -24.88 -12.01 28.56
N LEU A 304 -24.55 -13.18 29.12
CA LEU A 304 -23.22 -13.79 29.09
C LEU A 304 -23.05 -14.72 27.89
N LYS A 305 -24.02 -14.75 26.98
CA LYS A 305 -23.83 -15.44 25.71
C LYS A 305 -22.65 -14.75 25.02
N PRO A 306 -21.62 -15.50 24.57
CA PRO A 306 -20.58 -14.93 23.73
C PRO A 306 -21.26 -14.11 22.65
N LEU A 307 -20.82 -12.86 22.46
CA LEU A 307 -21.38 -11.99 21.42
C LEU A 307 -21.44 -12.80 20.13
N ASP A 308 -22.59 -12.76 19.43
CA ASP A 308 -22.82 -13.46 18.16
C ASP A 308 -21.75 -13.17 17.07
N ASP A 309 -20.84 -12.24 17.34
CA ASP A 309 -19.61 -11.91 16.61
C ASP A 309 -18.55 -13.04 16.64
N GLU A 310 -18.53 -13.90 17.67
CA GLU A 310 -17.54 -14.98 17.88
C GLU A 310 -17.77 -16.22 16.99
N ASP A 311 -18.98 -16.38 16.42
CA ASP A 311 -19.34 -17.53 15.56
C ASP A 311 -19.00 -17.31 14.08
N THR A 312 -18.13 -16.35 13.78
CA THR A 312 -17.78 -15.97 12.41
C THR A 312 -16.51 -16.70 11.98
N ILE A 313 -16.65 -17.80 11.23
CA ILE A 313 -15.55 -18.70 10.81
C ILE A 313 -14.32 -17.95 10.27
N GLY A 314 -14.51 -16.81 9.60
CA GLY A 314 -13.45 -16.08 8.92
C GLY A 314 -12.31 -15.62 9.83
N MET A 315 -12.61 -15.01 10.98
CA MET A 315 -11.57 -14.42 11.84
C MET A 315 -10.75 -15.48 12.59
N PRO A 316 -11.36 -16.49 13.25
CA PRO A 316 -10.62 -17.61 13.82
C PRO A 316 -9.78 -18.33 12.77
N HIS A 317 -10.27 -18.46 11.54
CA HIS A 317 -9.51 -19.07 10.44
C HIS A 317 -8.30 -18.23 10.03
N ALA A 318 -8.40 -16.90 10.01
CA ALA A 318 -7.27 -16.01 9.77
C ALA A 318 -6.21 -16.11 10.88
N ILE A 319 -6.66 -16.13 12.14
CA ILE A 319 -5.78 -16.29 13.30
C ILE A 319 -5.07 -17.64 13.23
N GLN A 320 -5.82 -18.73 13.03
CA GLN A 320 -5.25 -20.08 12.88
C GLN A 320 -4.26 -20.16 11.72
N PHE A 321 -4.56 -19.51 10.58
CA PHE A 321 -3.65 -19.45 9.44
C PHE A 321 -2.35 -18.73 9.81
N ALA A 322 -2.44 -17.56 10.44
CA ALA A 322 -1.27 -16.81 10.89
C ALA A 322 -0.45 -17.62 11.89
N THR A 323 -1.07 -18.16 12.94
CA THR A 323 -0.41 -18.98 13.96
C THR A 323 0.28 -20.19 13.33
N LYS A 324 -0.40 -20.92 12.45
CA LYS A 324 0.19 -22.08 11.76
C LYS A 324 1.44 -21.74 10.97
N TRP A 325 1.45 -20.58 10.29
CA TRP A 325 2.62 -20.13 9.54
C TRP A 325 3.75 -19.62 10.45
N VAL A 326 3.40 -18.91 11.52
CA VAL A 326 4.36 -18.49 12.54
C VAL A 326 5.04 -19.71 13.16
N ASP A 327 4.26 -20.70 13.61
CA ASP A 327 4.77 -21.94 14.18
C ASP A 327 5.62 -22.70 13.16
N HIS A 328 5.16 -22.81 11.91
CA HIS A 328 5.90 -23.50 10.86
C HIS A 328 7.27 -22.85 10.57
N ILE A 329 7.31 -21.52 10.44
CA ILE A 329 8.54 -20.77 10.17
C ILE A 329 9.47 -20.78 11.39
N LEU A 330 8.93 -20.78 12.62
CA LEU A 330 9.74 -20.88 13.83
C LEU A 330 10.27 -22.29 14.09
N HIS A 331 9.52 -23.34 13.74
CA HIS A 331 9.90 -24.74 14.01
C HIS A 331 10.81 -25.35 12.94
N ASP A 332 10.80 -24.84 11.71
CA ASP A 332 11.73 -25.29 10.69
C ASP A 332 13.16 -24.91 11.11
N THR A 333 13.97 -25.90 11.48
CA THR A 333 15.32 -25.70 12.06
C THR A 333 16.29 -25.02 11.09
N VAL A 334 15.94 -24.98 9.79
CA VAL A 334 16.62 -24.19 8.76
C VAL A 334 16.17 -22.72 8.82
N ALA A 335 14.88 -22.46 9.01
CA ALA A 335 14.30 -21.12 9.01
C ALA A 335 14.74 -20.28 10.23
N ILE A 336 15.02 -20.86 11.40
CA ILE A 336 15.57 -20.11 12.55
C ILE A 336 16.89 -19.41 12.18
N LYS A 337 17.73 -20.03 11.35
CA LYS A 337 18.99 -19.43 10.87
C LYS A 337 18.76 -18.41 9.74
N GLU A 338 17.60 -18.44 9.10
CA GLU A 338 17.18 -17.53 8.04
C GLU A 338 16.40 -16.31 8.57
N LEU A 339 15.88 -16.38 9.80
CA LEU A 339 15.21 -15.29 10.50
C LEU A 339 16.19 -14.34 11.17
N LEU A 340 15.86 -13.05 11.12
CA LEU A 340 16.60 -12.02 11.82
C LEU A 340 16.06 -11.83 13.24
N PRO A 341 16.94 -11.58 14.24
CA PRO A 341 16.53 -11.01 15.50
C PRO A 341 15.78 -9.70 15.31
N VAL A 342 14.80 -9.40 16.18
CA VAL A 342 13.94 -8.20 16.09
C VAL A 342 14.76 -6.93 15.83
N GLY A 343 15.80 -6.69 16.63
CA GLY A 343 16.66 -5.52 16.47
C GLY A 343 17.41 -5.43 15.15
N GLN A 344 17.84 -6.57 14.58
CA GLN A 344 18.48 -6.59 13.27
C GLN A 344 17.46 -6.39 12.15
N TRP A 345 16.27 -6.97 12.30
CA TRP A 345 15.17 -6.80 11.35
C TRP A 345 14.76 -5.33 11.25
N ILE A 346 14.58 -4.64 12.38
CA ILE A 346 14.20 -3.21 12.41
C ILE A 346 15.24 -2.36 11.66
N ARG A 347 16.54 -2.56 11.91
CA ARG A 347 17.60 -1.81 11.23
C ARG A 347 17.59 -2.05 9.72
N GLN A 348 17.41 -3.30 9.28
CA GLN A 348 17.33 -3.62 7.85
C GLN A 348 16.06 -3.05 7.21
N PHE A 349 14.93 -3.08 7.92
CA PHE A 349 13.70 -2.45 7.47
C PHE A 349 13.86 -0.95 7.32
N GLN A 350 14.48 -0.25 8.28
CA GLN A 350 14.74 1.19 8.20
C GLN A 350 15.65 1.53 7.01
N ALA A 351 16.71 0.76 6.77
CA ALA A 351 17.56 0.94 5.58
C ALA A 351 16.76 0.74 4.28
N LEU A 352 15.88 -0.25 4.24
CA LEU A 352 14.96 -0.49 3.11
C LEU A 352 13.99 0.68 2.92
N ALA A 353 13.43 1.20 4.01
CA ALA A 353 12.51 2.33 4.00
C ALA A 353 13.18 3.60 3.47
N THR A 354 14.42 3.89 3.87
CA THR A 354 15.20 4.99 3.31
C THR A 354 15.35 4.83 1.79
N LEU A 355 15.71 3.63 1.32
CA LEU A 355 15.88 3.37 -0.12
C LEU A 355 14.58 3.52 -0.92
N VAL A 356 13.45 3.05 -0.39
CA VAL A 356 12.16 3.05 -1.09
C VAL A 356 11.45 4.41 -1.01
N VAL A 357 11.57 5.11 0.12
CA VAL A 357 10.80 6.32 0.42
C VAL A 357 11.63 7.58 0.17
N ALA A 358 12.85 7.65 0.72
CA ALA A 358 13.72 8.83 0.63
C ALA A 358 14.52 8.84 -0.69
N ASP A 359 15.24 7.76 -1.00
CA ASP A 359 16.09 7.63 -2.21
C ASP A 359 15.32 7.04 -3.40
N ASN A 360 14.04 7.38 -3.49
CA ASN A 360 13.06 6.81 -4.40
C ASN A 360 13.32 7.12 -5.89
N ALA A 361 14.32 7.94 -6.20
CA ALA A 361 14.67 8.35 -7.55
C ALA A 361 15.05 7.16 -8.45
N MET A 362 15.69 6.11 -7.93
CA MET A 362 16.07 4.97 -8.78
C MET A 362 14.94 3.97 -9.04
N LEU A 363 13.91 3.96 -8.18
CA LEU A 363 12.76 3.04 -8.30
C LEU A 363 11.61 3.69 -9.08
N PHE A 364 11.45 5.00 -8.95
CA PHE A 364 10.30 5.76 -9.41
C PHE A 364 10.69 7.11 -10.05
N SER A 365 11.83 7.24 -10.73
CA SER A 365 12.02 8.35 -11.67
C SER A 365 11.56 7.95 -13.06
N ALA A 366 10.85 8.83 -13.76
CA ALA A 366 10.74 8.72 -15.21
C ALA A 366 12.17 8.69 -15.79
N PRO A 367 12.45 7.96 -16.89
CA PRO A 367 13.59 8.33 -17.70
C PRO A 367 13.36 9.81 -18.01
N THR A 368 14.28 10.67 -17.59
CA THR A 368 14.31 12.04 -18.09
C THR A 368 14.12 11.93 -19.58
N ALA A 369 13.04 12.52 -20.12
CA ALA A 369 12.89 12.65 -21.55
C ALA A 369 14.26 13.08 -22.08
N PRO A 370 14.81 12.45 -23.13
CA PRO A 370 16.03 12.96 -23.73
C PRO A 370 15.78 14.44 -23.91
N SER A 371 16.62 15.26 -23.27
CA SER A 371 16.52 16.70 -23.41
C SER A 371 16.40 16.94 -24.90
N SER A 372 15.25 17.45 -25.33
CA SER A 372 15.09 17.92 -26.69
C SER A 372 15.97 19.16 -26.77
N HIS A 373 17.27 18.96 -26.85
CA HIS A 373 18.18 19.94 -27.37
C HIS A 373 17.73 20.13 -28.81
N LEU A 374 17.01 21.23 -29.02
CA LEU A 374 16.93 21.86 -30.32
C LEU A 374 18.36 22.28 -30.69
N THR A 375 19.15 21.34 -31.20
CA THR A 375 20.34 21.70 -31.96
C THR A 375 19.86 22.02 -33.36
N ASN A 376 20.01 23.28 -33.75
CA ASN A 376 19.83 23.72 -35.14
C ASN A 376 20.73 22.89 -36.07
N PRO A 377 20.20 22.15 -37.06
CA PRO A 377 20.99 21.75 -38.20
C PRO A 377 21.01 22.91 -39.22
N PRO A 378 22.11 23.11 -39.96
CA PRO A 378 22.12 23.99 -41.10
C PRO A 378 21.48 23.26 -42.29
N ASN A 379 20.38 23.83 -42.76
CA ASN A 379 19.70 23.59 -44.05
C ASN A 379 18.89 22.29 -44.25
N ASP A 380 17.72 22.54 -44.84
CA ASP A 380 16.76 21.69 -45.58
C ASP A 380 15.90 20.64 -44.83
N ASP A 381 14.61 20.98 -44.78
CA ASP A 381 13.40 20.14 -44.84
C ASP A 381 13.49 18.68 -44.35
N ASP A 382 13.64 18.49 -43.05
CA ASP A 382 12.77 17.59 -42.27
C ASP A 382 13.15 17.62 -40.79
N PHE A 383 12.22 18.07 -39.93
CA PHE A 383 12.33 17.84 -38.49
C PHE A 383 11.98 16.37 -38.20
N VAL A 384 12.96 15.47 -38.35
CA VAL A 384 12.83 14.10 -37.85
C VAL A 384 12.98 14.16 -36.33
N VAL A 385 11.87 14.06 -35.62
CA VAL A 385 11.88 13.70 -34.19
C VAL A 385 12.35 12.26 -34.12
N VAL A 386 13.65 12.06 -33.90
CA VAL A 386 14.19 10.74 -33.57
C VAL A 386 13.68 10.41 -32.16
N HIS A 387 12.58 9.67 -32.11
CA HIS A 387 12.18 8.96 -30.90
C HIS A 387 13.24 7.89 -30.64
N GLY A 388 14.29 8.26 -29.92
CA GLY A 388 15.15 7.26 -29.28
C GLY A 388 14.24 6.34 -28.46
N GLU A 389 14.38 5.04 -28.65
CA GLU A 389 13.61 4.03 -27.92
C GLU A 389 13.70 4.32 -26.42
N VAL A 390 12.64 4.90 -25.87
CA VAL A 390 12.52 5.12 -24.43
C VAL A 390 12.35 3.73 -23.82
N PRO A 391 13.25 3.28 -22.93
CA PRO A 391 13.03 2.03 -22.23
C PRO A 391 11.70 2.17 -21.49
N TYR A 392 10.74 1.28 -21.76
CA TYR A 392 9.40 1.19 -21.18
C TYR A 392 9.39 0.89 -19.67
N ASP A 393 10.43 1.32 -18.97
CA ASP A 393 10.94 0.72 -17.75
C ASP A 393 11.12 1.79 -16.68
N SER A 394 10.10 2.59 -16.42
CA SER A 394 9.96 3.23 -15.11
C SER A 394 8.63 2.83 -14.50
N ALA A 395 8.67 2.37 -13.24
CA ALA A 395 7.46 2.12 -12.46
C ALA A 395 6.54 3.36 -12.44
N MET A 396 7.07 4.58 -12.65
CA MET A 396 6.27 5.79 -12.79
C MET A 396 5.49 5.92 -14.10
N GLN A 397 6.04 5.48 -15.25
CA GLN A 397 5.28 5.52 -16.50
C GLN A 397 4.11 4.53 -16.47
N ALA A 398 4.31 3.37 -15.82
CA ALA A 398 3.22 2.43 -15.57
C ALA A 398 2.19 2.97 -14.56
N LEU A 399 2.62 3.83 -13.63
CA LEU A 399 1.76 4.50 -12.67
C LEU A 399 0.97 5.65 -13.30
N ASP A 400 1.56 6.42 -14.20
CA ASP A 400 0.95 7.65 -14.73
C ASP A 400 0.71 7.62 -16.24
N VAL A 401 0.00 6.57 -16.69
CA VAL A 401 -0.41 6.41 -18.09
C VAL A 401 -1.21 7.63 -18.58
N PHE A 402 -2.08 8.18 -17.74
CA PHE A 402 -2.87 9.37 -18.09
C PHE A 402 -1.99 10.60 -18.27
N GLY A 403 -1.05 10.87 -17.36
CA GLY A 403 -0.13 12.00 -17.50
C GLY A 403 0.76 11.85 -18.73
N ALA A 404 1.32 10.67 -18.96
CA ALA A 404 2.13 10.39 -20.15
C ALA A 404 1.34 10.64 -21.45
N PHE A 405 0.09 10.17 -21.53
CA PHE A 405 -0.77 10.42 -22.68
C PHE A 405 -1.11 11.91 -22.85
N ALA A 406 -1.46 12.60 -21.76
CA ALA A 406 -1.84 14.01 -21.79
C ALA A 406 -0.66 14.91 -22.17
N GLU A 407 0.55 14.57 -21.73
CA GLU A 407 1.79 15.27 -22.10
C GLU A 407 2.15 15.03 -23.58
N ASP A 408 2.07 13.78 -24.05
CA ASP A 408 2.31 13.40 -25.45
C ASP A 408 1.31 14.07 -26.40
N GLN A 409 0.03 14.14 -26.01
CA GLN A 409 -0.99 14.89 -26.76
C GLN A 409 -0.66 16.38 -26.83
N CYS A 410 -0.24 16.99 -25.72
CA CYS A 410 0.21 18.38 -25.69
C CYS A 410 1.43 18.62 -26.60
N ALA A 411 2.41 17.72 -26.59
CA ALA A 411 3.62 17.83 -27.41
C ALA A 411 3.30 17.77 -28.92
N ARG A 412 2.44 16.84 -29.33
CA ARG A 412 1.99 16.74 -30.73
C ARG A 412 1.22 17.99 -31.18
N GLU A 413 0.27 18.46 -30.38
CA GLU A 413 -0.49 19.66 -30.71
C GLU A 413 0.36 20.94 -30.68
N LEU A 414 1.40 21.00 -29.82
CA LEU A 414 2.33 22.13 -29.78
C LEU A 414 3.07 22.25 -31.11
N ALA A 415 3.65 21.14 -31.60
CA ALA A 415 4.34 21.11 -32.89
C ALA A 415 3.40 21.51 -34.04
N ALA A 416 2.17 21.01 -34.04
CA ALA A 416 1.15 21.36 -35.04
C ALA A 416 0.70 22.82 -34.95
N ALA A 417 0.61 23.40 -33.75
CA ALA A 417 0.27 24.80 -33.53
C ALA A 417 1.38 25.75 -34.02
N ILE A 418 2.64 25.44 -33.70
CA ILE A 418 3.80 26.19 -34.20
C ILE A 418 3.86 26.14 -35.74
N LYS A 419 3.62 24.98 -36.35
CA LYS A 419 3.58 24.84 -37.81
C LYS A 419 2.49 25.72 -38.44
N ARG A 420 1.28 25.73 -37.87
CA ARG A 420 0.18 26.62 -38.30
C ARG A 420 0.57 28.09 -38.18
N TYR A 421 1.19 28.47 -37.08
CA TYR A 421 1.69 29.83 -36.87
C TYR A 421 2.78 30.23 -37.89
N LYS A 422 3.66 29.32 -38.31
CA LYS A 422 4.66 29.61 -39.35
C LYS A 422 4.03 29.79 -40.75
N LEU A 423 3.02 28.99 -41.08
CA LEU A 423 2.44 28.92 -42.43
C LEU A 423 1.77 30.23 -42.87
N GLU A 424 1.10 30.95 -41.98
CA GLU A 424 0.42 32.21 -42.34
C GLU A 424 1.38 33.43 -42.31
N LYS A 425 2.70 33.23 -42.48
CA LYS A 425 3.81 34.22 -42.62
C LYS A 425 3.64 35.53 -41.81
N PRO A 426 4.25 35.69 -40.62
CA PRO A 426 4.08 36.91 -39.85
C PRO A 426 4.76 38.11 -40.54
N ASP A 427 3.97 39.12 -40.91
CA ASP A 427 4.51 40.41 -41.32
C ASP A 427 5.21 41.06 -40.11
N LYS A 428 6.54 41.26 -40.19
CA LYS A 428 7.38 41.78 -39.09
C LYS A 428 7.01 43.20 -38.61
N ILE A 429 6.02 43.84 -39.24
CA ILE A 429 5.78 45.28 -39.14
C ILE A 429 4.73 45.63 -38.06
N ASN A 430 3.84 44.71 -37.65
CA ASN A 430 2.74 45.04 -36.73
C ASN A 430 2.64 44.11 -35.50
N ARG A 431 3.06 44.63 -34.33
CA ARG A 431 3.00 43.95 -33.03
C ARG A 431 1.57 43.58 -32.61
N SER A 432 0.59 44.45 -32.85
CA SER A 432 -0.81 44.16 -32.48
C SER A 432 -1.39 42.98 -33.25
N LEU A 433 -0.96 42.81 -34.51
CA LEU A 433 -1.38 41.70 -35.37
C LEU A 433 -0.68 40.39 -34.97
N HIS A 434 0.59 40.48 -34.54
CA HIS A 434 1.31 39.38 -33.91
C HIS A 434 0.59 38.88 -32.65
N ASP A 435 0.32 39.76 -31.68
CA ASP A 435 -0.30 39.41 -30.41
C ASP A 435 -1.69 38.77 -30.60
N ALA A 436 -2.53 39.35 -31.47
CA ALA A 436 -3.84 38.79 -31.81
C ALA A 436 -3.75 37.40 -32.45
N ARG A 437 -2.66 37.12 -33.17
CA ARG A 437 -2.42 35.82 -33.83
C ARG A 437 -1.88 34.78 -32.86
N VAL A 438 -0.98 35.17 -31.97
CA VAL A 438 -0.55 34.33 -30.84
C VAL A 438 -1.77 33.91 -30.04
N GLN A 439 -2.65 34.85 -29.69
CA GLN A 439 -3.88 34.55 -28.95
C GLN A 439 -4.79 33.57 -29.70
N ARG A 440 -5.05 33.78 -31.00
CA ARG A 440 -5.83 32.83 -31.81
C ARG A 440 -5.21 31.43 -31.86
N THR A 441 -3.88 31.34 -31.91
CA THR A 441 -3.15 30.08 -31.93
C THR A 441 -3.28 29.36 -30.58
N VAL A 442 -3.17 30.10 -29.47
CA VAL A 442 -3.38 29.59 -28.11
C VAL A 442 -4.81 29.13 -27.89
N ASP A 443 -5.81 29.91 -28.32
CA ASP A 443 -7.23 29.54 -28.19
C ASP A 443 -7.54 28.26 -28.98
N ALA A 444 -7.00 28.13 -30.20
CA ALA A 444 -7.15 26.91 -31.00
C ALA A 444 -6.45 25.71 -30.36
N PHE A 445 -5.31 25.94 -29.70
CA PHE A 445 -4.59 24.92 -28.92
C PHE A 445 -5.40 24.46 -27.70
N HIS A 446 -5.99 25.40 -26.94
CA HIS A 446 -6.87 25.09 -25.81
C HIS A 446 -8.12 24.32 -26.21
N ARG A 447 -8.77 24.71 -27.32
CA ARG A 447 -9.96 24.01 -27.83
C ARG A 447 -9.69 22.55 -28.19
N ARG A 448 -8.48 22.23 -28.66
CA ARG A 448 -8.11 20.86 -29.06
C ARG A 448 -7.74 19.95 -27.89
N LEU A 449 -7.13 20.50 -26.85
CA LEU A 449 -6.66 19.73 -25.69
C LEU A 449 -7.68 19.66 -24.56
N GLY A 450 -8.59 20.63 -24.49
CA GLY A 450 -9.60 20.74 -23.44
C GLY A 450 -9.04 21.27 -22.11
N PRO A 451 -9.90 21.85 -21.25
CA PRO A 451 -9.49 22.48 -19.99
C PRO A 451 -9.03 21.47 -18.93
N SER A 452 -9.34 20.17 -19.11
CA SER A 452 -9.02 19.11 -18.17
C SER A 452 -7.58 18.58 -18.31
N ASN A 453 -6.82 19.01 -19.32
CA ASN A 453 -5.44 18.55 -19.51
C ASN A 453 -4.51 19.20 -18.47
N PRO A 454 -3.81 18.43 -17.63
CA PRO A 454 -2.98 18.97 -16.55
C PRO A 454 -1.76 19.75 -17.05
N PHE A 455 -1.30 19.50 -18.29
CA PHE A 455 -0.11 20.15 -18.87
C PHE A 455 -0.44 21.37 -19.73
N LEU A 456 -1.71 21.72 -19.87
CA LEU A 456 -2.15 22.80 -20.76
C LEU A 456 -1.42 24.13 -20.47
N ALA A 457 -1.31 24.51 -19.20
CA ALA A 457 -0.66 25.76 -18.80
C ALA A 457 0.86 25.78 -19.06
N LYS A 458 1.53 24.61 -18.99
CA LYS A 458 2.96 24.46 -19.32
C LYS A 458 3.17 24.64 -20.82
N TYR A 459 2.42 23.92 -21.64
CA TYR A 459 2.60 23.95 -23.10
C TYR A 459 2.05 25.21 -23.76
N SER A 460 1.06 25.87 -23.16
CA SER A 460 0.58 27.17 -23.65
C SER A 460 1.65 28.25 -23.52
N ARG A 461 2.40 28.27 -22.42
CA ARG A 461 3.55 29.17 -22.26
C ARG A 461 4.64 28.87 -23.29
N ALA A 462 4.99 27.59 -23.45
CA ALA A 462 5.97 27.19 -24.45
C ALA A 462 5.55 27.57 -25.89
N LEU A 463 4.26 27.50 -26.21
CA LEU A 463 3.72 27.95 -27.50
C LEU A 463 3.89 29.46 -27.70
N VAL A 464 3.55 30.26 -26.68
CA VAL A 464 3.72 31.73 -26.73
C VAL A 464 5.20 32.08 -26.92
N ASP A 465 6.09 31.46 -26.15
CA ASP A 465 7.54 31.68 -26.24
C ASP A 465 8.07 31.32 -27.64
N ALA A 466 7.64 30.19 -28.19
CA ALA A 466 8.01 29.76 -29.54
C ALA A 466 7.50 30.73 -30.63
N CYS A 467 6.25 31.19 -30.54
CA CYS A 467 5.70 32.18 -31.47
C CYS A 467 6.46 33.52 -31.42
N ASN A 468 6.82 33.98 -30.21
CA ASN A 468 7.61 35.19 -30.02
C ASN A 468 9.02 35.05 -30.60
N ALA A 469 9.68 33.91 -30.36
CA ALA A 469 11.00 33.63 -30.93
C ALA A 469 10.96 33.64 -32.48
N ILE A 470 9.93 33.04 -33.09
CA ILE A 470 9.74 33.02 -34.55
C ILE A 470 9.53 34.43 -35.11
N TRP A 471 8.85 35.32 -34.38
CA TRP A 471 8.60 36.68 -34.84
C TRP A 471 9.86 37.57 -34.80
N HIS A 472 10.74 37.33 -33.82
CA HIS A 472 11.99 38.07 -33.68
C HIS A 472 13.11 37.60 -34.63
N HIS A 473 13.02 36.37 -35.17
CA HIS A 473 13.89 35.86 -36.24
C HIS A 473 13.38 36.24 -37.63
#